data_AF-A0A6V7FG10-F1
#
_entry.id   AF-A0A6V7FG10-F1
#
_cell.length_a   1.000
_cell.length_b   1.000
_cell.length_c   1.000
_cell.angle_alpha   90.00
_cell.angle_beta   90.00
_cell.angle_gamma   90.00
#
_symmetry.space_group_name_H-M   'P 1'
#
loop_
_entity.id
_entity.type
_entity.pdbx_description
1 polymer ?
#
loop_
_entity_poly.entity_id
_entity_poly.type
_entity_poly.pdbx_seq_one_letter_code
_entity_poly.pdbx_strand_id
1 'polypeptide(L)'
;MATGHSGRFPLFKGATRLPTFVGVPRTVFLVTFMICATLFLTIHMWAVALFGLAWFIEFCIAKHDDRIFRVIALAIKTKGFNLINSPFTKKWGGSSYSPVDYEGR
;
A
#
# COMPACT_ATOMS: atom_id res chain seq x y z
N MET A 1 19.27 11.74 7.23
CA MET A 1 19.77 10.97 8.38
C MET A 1 19.45 9.50 8.15
N ALA A 2 20.43 8.72 7.70
CA ALA A 2 20.29 7.31 7.41
C ALA A 2 20.57 6.52 8.69
N THR A 3 19.52 6.09 9.39
CA THR A 3 19.64 5.20 10.56
C THR A 3 18.64 4.07 10.40
N GLY A 4 19.03 3.04 9.65
CA GLY A 4 18.27 1.82 9.47
C GLY A 4 19.17 0.75 8.85
N HIS A 5 19.50 -0.26 9.64
CA HIS A 5 20.35 -1.43 9.37
C HIS A 5 20.72 -1.62 7.88
N SER A 6 21.95 -1.25 7.51
CA SER A 6 22.47 -1.45 6.16
C SER A 6 22.68 -2.95 5.93
N GLY A 7 21.71 -3.60 5.26
CA GLY A 7 21.92 -4.95 4.76
C GLY A 7 23.15 -5.03 3.86
N ARG A 8 23.63 -6.26 3.63
CA ARG A 8 24.88 -6.66 2.94
C ARG A 8 25.18 -5.95 1.60
N PHE A 9 24.20 -5.27 0.99
CA PHE A 9 24.35 -4.46 -0.22
C PHE A 9 23.49 -3.17 -0.20
N PRO A 10 24.03 -2.04 0.32
CA PRO A 10 23.28 -0.78 0.39
C PRO A 10 22.98 -0.16 -0.99
N LEU A 11 23.84 -0.44 -1.99
CA LEU A 11 23.68 0.09 -3.35
C LEU A 11 22.41 -0.42 -4.06
N PHE A 12 22.08 -1.71 -3.94
CA PHE A 12 20.87 -2.28 -4.55
C PHE A 12 19.59 -1.78 -3.89
N LYS A 13 19.64 -1.41 -2.60
CA LYS A 13 18.49 -0.84 -1.89
C LYS A 13 18.17 0.58 -2.38
N GLY A 14 19.20 1.37 -2.72
CA GLY A 14 19.02 2.70 -3.31
C GLY A 14 18.39 2.65 -4.71
N ALA A 15 18.89 1.76 -5.58
CA ALA A 15 18.39 1.62 -6.96
C ALA A 15 16.95 1.08 -7.06
N THR A 16 16.48 0.36 -6.02
CA THR A 16 15.13 -0.23 -5.97
C THR A 16 14.21 0.47 -4.96
N ARG A 17 14.59 1.65 -4.47
CA ARG A 17 13.77 2.41 -3.53
C ARG A 17 12.54 2.97 -4.25
N LEU A 18 11.41 2.97 -3.56
CA LEU A 18 10.21 3.59 -4.12
C LEU A 18 10.39 5.11 -4.17
N PRO A 19 9.79 5.79 -5.16
CA PRO A 19 9.74 7.24 -5.16
C PRO A 19 8.93 7.71 -3.94
N THR A 20 9.59 8.40 -3.02
CA THR A 20 8.97 8.98 -1.84
C THR A 20 8.79 10.49 -2.00
N PHE A 21 7.72 11.02 -1.42
CA PHE A 21 7.45 12.45 -1.31
C PHE A 21 7.25 12.77 0.17
N VAL A 22 8.03 13.73 0.69
CA VAL A 22 8.06 14.07 2.13
C VAL A 22 8.27 12.84 3.04
N GLY A 23 9.10 11.88 2.61
CA GLY A 23 9.42 10.67 3.39
C GLY A 23 8.41 9.53 3.32
N VAL A 24 7.29 9.68 2.59
CA VAL A 24 6.26 8.65 2.39
C VAL A 24 6.22 8.20 0.92
N PRO A 25 5.96 6.93 0.58
CA PRO A 25 5.80 6.51 -0.82
C PRO A 25 4.72 7.33 -1.56
N ARG A 26 5.06 7.84 -2.75
CA ARG A 26 4.19 8.75 -3.53
C ARG A 26 2.77 8.24 -3.68
N THR A 27 2.61 6.94 -3.99
CA THR A 27 1.29 6.34 -4.22
C THR A 27 0.41 6.38 -2.98
N VAL A 28 1.00 6.18 -1.80
CA VAL A 28 0.28 6.18 -0.52
C VAL A 28 -0.13 7.61 -0.16
N PHE A 29 0.82 8.54 -0.25
CA PHE A 29 0.56 9.97 -0.03
C PHE A 29 -0.57 10.52 -0.90
N LEU A 30 -0.61 10.15 -2.18
CA LEU A 30 -1.70 10.57 -3.07
C LEU A 30 -3.04 9.98 -2.65
N VAL A 31 -3.07 8.71 -2.25
CA VAL A 31 -4.31 8.06 -1.79
C VAL A 31 -4.83 8.74 -0.52
N THR A 32 -3.97 9.01 0.47
CA THR A 32 -4.40 9.73 1.67
C THR A 32 -4.84 11.15 1.39
N PHE A 33 -4.16 11.85 0.49
CA PHE A 33 -4.58 13.17 0.05
C PHE A 33 -5.98 13.13 -0.60
N MET A 34 -6.24 12.18 -1.51
CA MET A 34 -7.54 12.03 -2.17
C MET A 34 -8.68 11.70 -1.18
N ILE A 35 -8.42 10.80 -0.22
CA ILE A 35 -9.41 10.45 0.82
C ILE A 35 -9.70 11.67 1.69
N CYS A 36 -8.67 12.37 2.16
CA CYS A 36 -8.85 13.55 3.01
C CYS A 36 -9.48 14.72 2.25
N ALA A 37 -9.14 14.92 0.98
CA ALA A 37 -9.78 15.93 0.13
C ALA A 37 -11.27 15.64 -0.09
N THR A 38 -11.65 14.37 -0.20
CA THR A 38 -13.07 13.97 -0.28
C THR A 38 -13.79 14.21 1.05
N LEU A 39 -13.15 13.87 2.17
CA LEU A 39 -13.67 14.12 3.51
C LEU A 39 -13.76 15.62 3.84
N PHE A 40 -12.93 16.46 3.23
CA PHE A 40 -13.01 17.90 3.41
C PHE A 40 -14.39 18.45 3.02
N LEU A 41 -15.09 17.82 2.06
CA LEU A 41 -16.44 18.22 1.68
C LEU A 41 -17.49 17.95 2.78
N THR A 42 -17.21 17.03 3.71
CA THR A 42 -18.15 16.65 4.78
C THR A 42 -17.78 17.30 6.11
N ILE A 43 -16.53 17.15 6.54
CA ILE A 43 -16.03 17.60 7.85
C ILE A 43 -15.21 18.90 7.78
N HIS A 44 -15.07 19.50 6.59
CA HIS A 44 -14.39 20.77 6.37
C HIS A 44 -12.96 20.76 6.94
N MET A 45 -12.63 21.70 7.83
CA MET A 45 -11.27 21.87 8.38
C MET A 45 -10.78 20.68 9.20
N TRP A 46 -11.67 19.84 9.74
CA TRP A 46 -11.27 18.63 10.46
C TRP A 46 -10.56 17.62 9.56
N ALA A 47 -10.83 17.63 8.24
CA ALA A 47 -10.12 16.76 7.30
C ALA A 47 -8.63 17.10 7.20
N VAL A 48 -8.25 18.36 7.43
CA VAL A 48 -6.84 18.79 7.42
C VAL A 48 -6.10 18.21 8.62
N ALA A 49 -6.73 18.22 9.80
CA ALA A 49 -6.18 17.59 11.00
C ALA A 49 -6.01 16.07 10.82
N LEU A 50 -7.01 15.40 10.22
CA LEU A 50 -6.93 13.98 9.87
C LEU A 50 -5.82 13.71 8.86
N PHE A 51 -5.63 14.57 7.87
CA PHE A 51 -4.54 14.43 6.90
C PHE A 51 -3.17 14.51 7.57
N GLY A 52 -2.95 15.49 8.46
CA GLY A 52 -1.70 15.61 9.20
C GLY A 52 -1.42 14.39 10.08
N LEU A 53 -2.44 13.87 10.78
CA LEU A 53 -2.34 12.68 11.61
C LEU A 53 -2.05 11.43 10.78
N ALA A 54 -2.79 11.21 9.68
CA ALA A 54 -2.58 10.08 8.78
C ALA A 54 -1.18 10.11 8.18
N TRP A 55 -0.75 11.28 7.68
CA TRP A 55 0.60 11.47 7.14
C TRP A 55 1.68 11.16 8.19
N PHE A 56 1.51 11.58 9.44
CA PHE A 56 2.48 11.30 10.49
C PHE A 56 2.60 9.80 10.80
N ILE A 57 1.47 9.08 10.85
CA ILE A 57 1.47 7.62 11.01
C ILE A 57 2.19 6.97 9.83
N GLU A 58 1.88 7.40 8.61
CA GLU A 58 2.51 6.89 7.39
C GLU A 58 4.02 7.14 7.38
N PHE A 59 4.45 8.32 7.82
CA PHE A 59 5.86 8.67 7.94
C PHE A 59 6.58 7.76 8.94
N CYS A 60 5.99 7.50 10.11
CA CYS A 60 6.56 6.58 11.10
C CYS A 60 6.73 5.16 10.55
N ILE A 61 5.76 4.69 9.77
CA ILE A 61 5.79 3.37 9.13
C ILE A 61 6.83 3.34 8.00
N ALA A 62 6.82 4.33 7.10
CA ALA A 62 7.74 4.42 5.97
C ALA A 62 9.20 4.54 6.41
N LYS A 63 9.45 5.21 7.55
CA LYS A 63 10.78 5.30 8.15
C LYS A 63 11.35 3.92 8.51
N HIS A 64 10.50 2.96 8.87
CA HIS A 64 10.91 1.59 9.17
C HIS A 64 11.10 0.77 7.89
N ASP A 65 10.11 0.79 7.00
CA ASP A 65 10.16 0.10 5.70
C ASP A 65 9.33 0.82 4.63
N ASP A 66 9.99 1.36 3.62
CA ASP A 66 9.36 2.05 2.49
C ASP A 66 8.45 1.13 1.65
N ARG A 67 8.63 -0.20 1.72
CA ARG A 67 7.91 -1.19 0.90
C ARG A 67 6.69 -1.79 1.58
N ILE A 68 6.51 -1.58 2.88
CA ILE A 68 5.47 -2.24 3.67
C ILE A 68 4.06 -1.98 3.13
N PHE A 69 3.80 -0.77 2.63
CA PHE A 69 2.51 -0.42 2.02
C PHE A 69 2.20 -1.21 0.75
N ARG A 70 3.22 -1.58 -0.04
CA ARG A 70 3.03 -2.50 -1.19
C ARG A 70 2.67 -3.90 -0.71
N VAL A 71 3.31 -4.37 0.36
CA VAL A 71 3.02 -5.70 0.94
C VAL A 71 1.59 -5.73 1.48
N ILE A 72 1.17 -4.68 2.19
CA ILE A 72 -0.21 -4.52 2.68
C ILE A 72 -1.20 -4.50 1.51
N ALA A 73 -0.95 -3.70 0.48
CA ALA A 73 -1.81 -3.66 -0.70
C ALA A 73 -1.91 -5.02 -1.41
N LEU A 74 -0.79 -5.75 -1.51
CA LEU A 74 -0.76 -7.09 -2.08
C LEU A 74 -1.52 -8.09 -1.22
N ALA A 75 -1.41 -8.00 0.11
CA ALA A 75 -2.15 -8.83 1.05
C ALA A 75 -3.67 -8.59 0.92
N ILE A 76 -4.10 -7.32 0.86
CA ILE A 76 -5.50 -6.96 0.64
C ILE A 76 -6.00 -7.50 -0.71
N LYS A 77 -5.20 -7.37 -1.76
CA LYS A 77 -5.56 -7.91 -3.08
C LYS A 77 -5.71 -9.43 -3.06
N THR A 78 -4.74 -10.14 -2.49
CA THR A 78 -4.67 -11.61 -2.56
C THR A 78 -5.59 -12.31 -1.56
N LYS A 79 -5.71 -11.79 -0.33
CA LYS A 79 -6.50 -12.37 0.76
C LYS A 79 -7.88 -11.72 0.93
N GLY A 80 -8.06 -10.49 0.49
CA GLY A 80 -9.37 -9.82 0.51
C GLY A 80 -10.09 -10.00 -0.81
N PHE A 81 -9.68 -9.21 -1.81
CA PHE A 81 -10.39 -9.15 -3.09
C PHE A 81 -10.39 -10.50 -3.83
N ASN A 82 -9.25 -11.18 -3.92
CA ASN A 82 -9.17 -12.42 -4.68
C ASN A 82 -9.87 -13.58 -3.98
N LEU A 83 -9.88 -13.59 -2.64
CA LEU A 83 -10.64 -14.57 -1.85
C LEU A 83 -12.14 -14.52 -2.18
N ILE A 84 -12.68 -13.32 -2.36
CA ILE A 84 -14.11 -13.11 -2.60
C ILE A 84 -14.47 -13.35 -4.07
N ASN A 85 -13.65 -12.85 -4.99
CA ASN A 85 -14.01 -12.77 -6.41
C ASN A 85 -13.44 -13.91 -7.27
N SER A 86 -12.43 -14.65 -6.80
CA SER A 86 -11.77 -15.65 -7.64
C SER A 86 -12.47 -17.01 -7.61
N PRO A 87 -12.80 -17.60 -8.78
CA PRO A 87 -13.29 -18.97 -8.84
C PRO A 87 -12.22 -19.99 -8.40
N PHE A 88 -10.94 -19.66 -8.54
CA PHE A 88 -9.82 -20.53 -8.18
C PHE A 88 -9.61 -20.67 -6.68
N THR A 89 -9.95 -19.64 -5.92
CA THR A 89 -9.84 -19.70 -4.46
C THR A 89 -10.83 -20.71 -3.88
N LYS A 90 -12.02 -20.85 -4.47
CA LYS A 90 -12.99 -21.89 -4.09
C LYS A 90 -12.54 -23.29 -4.53
N LYS A 91 -11.89 -23.44 -5.68
CA LYS A 91 -11.50 -24.76 -6.24
C LYS A 91 -10.27 -25.38 -5.56
N TRP A 92 -9.22 -24.61 -5.28
CA TRP A 92 -7.99 -25.15 -4.68
C TRP A 92 -7.25 -24.19 -3.74
N GLY A 93 -7.92 -23.12 -3.28
CA GLY A 93 -7.31 -22.14 -2.36
C GLY A 93 -6.26 -21.23 -3.01
N GLY A 94 -6.18 -21.20 -4.34
CA GLY A 94 -5.20 -20.39 -5.07
C GLY A 94 -5.62 -18.93 -5.21
N SER A 95 -4.63 -18.03 -5.23
CA SER A 95 -4.80 -16.59 -5.53
C SER A 95 -4.25 -16.23 -6.94
N SER A 96 -4.11 -17.23 -7.81
CA SER A 96 -3.58 -17.05 -9.16
C SER A 96 -4.66 -16.60 -10.14
N TYR A 97 -4.26 -15.81 -11.14
CA TYR A 97 -5.09 -15.50 -12.30
C TYR A 97 -4.70 -16.44 -13.44
N SER A 98 -5.61 -17.33 -13.86
CA SER A 98 -5.38 -18.16 -15.05
C SER A 98 -5.93 -17.43 -16.28
N PRO A 99 -5.24 -17.48 -17.44
CA PRO A 99 -5.79 -17.00 -18.71
C PRO A 99 -6.96 -17.87 -19.22
N VAL A 100 -7.16 -19.05 -18.62
CA VAL A 100 -8.24 -19.96 -18.97
C VAL A 100 -9.36 -19.80 -17.96
N ASP A 101 -10.58 -19.61 -18.46
CA ASP A 101 -11.79 -19.61 -17.64
C ASP A 101 -12.24 -21.05 -17.33
N TYR A 102 -12.59 -21.32 -16.08
CA TYR A 102 -13.02 -22.64 -15.60
C TYR A 102 -14.44 -22.60 -15.00
N GLU A 103 -15.22 -21.54 -15.22
CA GLU A 103 -16.59 -21.44 -14.69
C GLU A 103 -17.61 -22.33 -15.43
N GLY A 104 -17.24 -22.93 -16.58
CA GLY A 104 -18.16 -23.69 -17.44
C GLY A 104 -17.86 -25.19 -17.63
N ARG A 105 -17.14 -25.85 -16.72
CA ARG A 105 -16.89 -27.30 -16.80
C ARG A 105 -17.02 -27.99 -15.45
#